data_AF-A0A259S611-F1
#
_entry.id   AF-A0A259S611-F1
#
_cell.length_a   1.000
_cell.length_b   1.000
_cell.length_c   1.000
_cell.angle_alpha   90.00
_cell.angle_beta   90.00
_cell.angle_gamma   90.00
#
_symmetry.space_group_name_H-M   'P 1'
#
loop_
_entity.id
_entity.type
_entity.pdbx_description
1 polymer ?
#
loop_
_entity_poly.entity_id
_entity_poly.type
_entity_poly.pdbx_seq_one_letter_code
_entity_poly.pdbx_strand_id
1 'polypeptide(L)'
;MAGKPAGAQADVGPIICACFSLGRNTLIEAIEQHHITDAKALGACTEAGTNCGSCLPELKALIAQNPPSAESATSPAQASIED
;
A
#
# COMPACT_ATOMS: atom_id res chain seq x y z
N MET A 1 16.95 -25.75 18.88
CA MET A 1 17.60 -24.76 17.98
C MET A 1 16.47 -24.09 17.20
N ALA A 2 16.31 -22.77 17.33
CA ALA A 2 15.14 -22.03 16.86
C ALA A 2 15.26 -21.69 15.36
N GLY A 3 14.38 -22.25 14.53
CA GLY A 3 14.11 -21.75 13.19
C GLY A 3 12.86 -20.89 13.22
N LYS A 4 13.01 -19.56 13.27
CA LYS A 4 11.91 -18.67 12.85
C LYS A 4 11.91 -18.71 11.32
N PRO A 5 10.85 -19.16 10.63
CA PRO A 5 10.75 -18.90 9.21
C PRO A 5 10.62 -17.40 8.98
N ALA A 6 11.27 -16.95 7.91
CA ALA A 6 11.49 -15.57 7.53
C ALA A 6 10.21 -14.73 7.65
N GLY A 7 10.40 -13.52 8.21
CA GLY A 7 9.34 -12.56 8.46
C GLY A 7 8.43 -12.38 7.25
N ALA A 8 7.14 -12.21 7.56
CA ALA A 8 6.08 -11.86 6.64
C ALA A 8 6.57 -10.83 5.61
N GLN A 9 6.91 -11.31 4.41
CA GLN A 9 7.18 -10.42 3.30
C GLN A 9 5.81 -9.87 2.91
N ALA A 10 5.55 -8.62 3.30
CA ALA A 10 4.29 -7.95 3.03
C ALA A 10 3.94 -8.15 1.55
N ASP A 11 2.80 -8.81 1.29
CA ASP A 11 2.34 -9.04 -0.07
C ASP A 11 1.98 -7.68 -0.67
N VAL A 12 2.88 -7.15 -1.50
CA VAL A 12 2.70 -5.86 -2.17
C VAL A 12 1.67 -5.97 -3.29
N GLY A 13 1.24 -7.18 -3.65
CA GLY A 13 0.32 -7.44 -4.74
C GLY A 13 0.91 -7.08 -6.12
N PRO A 14 0.06 -6.93 -7.16
CA PRO A 14 0.51 -6.60 -8.51
C PRO A 14 1.15 -5.21 -8.57
N ILE A 15 2.27 -5.11 -9.26
CA ILE A 15 2.98 -3.83 -9.47
C ILE A 15 2.13 -2.91 -10.34
N ILE A 16 1.76 -1.75 -9.79
CA ILE A 16 1.03 -0.68 -10.49
C ILE A 16 2.02 0.34 -11.06
N CYS A 17 3.00 0.76 -10.25
CA CYS A 17 4.04 1.69 -10.69
C CYS A 17 5.33 0.92 -10.96
N ALA A 18 5.61 0.61 -12.24
CA ALA A 18 6.84 -0.09 -12.61
C ALA A 18 8.11 0.73 -12.34
N CYS A 19 8.05 2.07 -12.39
CA CYS A 19 9.21 2.93 -12.16
C CYS A 19 9.81 2.76 -10.76
N PHE A 20 8.95 2.65 -9.75
CA PHE A 20 9.33 2.52 -8.35
C PHE A 20 8.99 1.13 -7.78
N SER A 21 8.55 0.21 -8.64
CA SER A 21 8.07 -1.13 -8.28
C SER A 21 7.05 -1.11 -7.13
N LEU A 22 6.10 -0.18 -7.18
CA LEU A 22 5.07 -0.05 -6.15
C LEU A 22 3.90 -0.96 -6.48
N GLY A 23 3.61 -1.84 -5.54
CA GLY A 23 2.49 -2.76 -5.60
C GLY A 23 1.17 -2.12 -5.22
N ARG A 24 0.07 -2.68 -5.75
CA ARG A 24 -1.30 -2.26 -5.45
C ARG A 24 -1.56 -2.26 -3.95
N ASN A 25 -1.14 -3.31 -3.24
CA ASN A 25 -1.41 -3.45 -1.82
C ASN A 25 -0.69 -2.38 -1.01
N THR A 26 0.59 -2.11 -1.33
CA THR A 26 1.37 -1.01 -0.73
C THR A 26 0.68 0.34 -0.92
N LEU A 27 0.10 0.59 -2.10
CA LEU A 27 -0.62 1.83 -2.38
C LEU A 27 -1.92 1.94 -1.58
N ILE A 28 -2.69 0.86 -1.48
CA ILE A 28 -3.92 0.82 -0.66
C ILE A 28 -3.57 1.05 0.81
N GLU A 29 -2.55 0.36 1.32
CA GLU A 29 -2.10 0.49 2.70
C GLU A 29 -1.67 1.93 3.00
N ALA A 30 -0.94 2.58 2.08
CA ALA A 30 -0.57 3.98 2.21
C ALA A 30 -1.78 4.92 2.16
N ILE A 31 -2.79 4.63 1.32
CA ILE A 31 -4.04 5.39 1.25
C ILE A 31 -4.77 5.34 2.59
N GLU A 32 -4.90 4.15 3.17
CA GLU A 32 -5.59 3.96 4.45
C GLU A 32 -4.79 4.56 5.61
N GLN A 33 -3.49 4.30 5.71
CA GLN A 33 -2.62 4.79 6.79
C GLN A 33 -2.49 6.31 6.82
N HIS A 34 -2.35 6.94 5.65
CA HIS A 34 -2.13 8.38 5.54
C HIS A 34 -3.39 9.16 5.13
N HIS A 35 -4.54 8.49 5.08
CA HIS A 35 -5.82 9.06 4.67
C HIS A 35 -5.75 9.84 3.33
N ILE A 36 -5.16 9.20 2.32
CA ILE A 36 -4.88 9.86 1.04
C ILE A 36 -6.12 9.90 0.16
N THR A 37 -6.53 11.10 -0.24
CA THR A 37 -7.69 11.32 -1.13
C THR A 37 -7.31 11.63 -2.57
N ASP A 38 -6.02 11.83 -2.86
CA ASP A 38 -5.54 12.35 -4.12
C ASP A 38 -4.26 11.66 -4.60
N ALA A 39 -4.18 11.38 -5.91
CA ALA A 39 -3.02 10.73 -6.51
C ALA A 39 -1.71 11.52 -6.32
N LYS A 40 -1.80 12.85 -6.22
CA LYS A 40 -0.63 13.71 -5.94
C LYS A 40 -0.11 13.52 -4.52
N ALA A 41 -1.00 13.43 -3.54
CA ALA A 41 -0.63 13.13 -2.16
C ALA A 41 -0.08 11.69 -2.06
N LEU A 42 -0.68 10.74 -2.78
CA LEU A 42 -0.18 9.36 -2.85
C LEU A 42 1.24 9.30 -3.41
N GLY A 43 1.49 9.99 -4.52
CA GLY A 43 2.82 10.08 -5.11
C GLY A 43 3.83 10.84 -4.25
N ALA A 44 3.40 11.76 -3.38
CA ALA A 44 4.29 12.42 -2.43
C ALA A 44 4.71 11.50 -1.27
N CYS A 45 3.82 10.57 -0.86
CA CYS A 45 4.11 9.60 0.19
C CYS A 45 4.85 8.36 -0.33
N THR A 46 4.52 7.89 -1.54
CA THR A 46 4.97 6.60 -2.08
C THR A 46 5.84 6.72 -3.34
N GLU A 47 6.01 7.91 -3.90
CA GLU A 47 6.70 8.16 -5.19
C GLU A 47 5.95 7.63 -6.43
N ALA A 48 4.77 7.03 -6.24
CA ALA A 48 3.96 6.52 -7.33
C ALA A 48 3.52 7.60 -8.33
N GLY A 49 3.84 7.39 -9.60
CA GLY A 49 3.36 8.23 -10.70
C GLY A 49 4.02 9.62 -10.78
N THR A 50 5.06 9.90 -10.01
CA THR A 50 5.81 11.18 -10.08
C THR A 50 6.89 11.19 -11.18
N ASN A 51 7.30 10.01 -11.67
CA ASN A 51 8.36 9.86 -12.68
C ASN A 51 7.84 9.93 -14.13
N CYS A 52 7.17 8.89 -14.63
CA CYS A 52 6.65 8.86 -16.01
C CYS A 52 5.15 9.17 -16.12
N GLY A 53 4.42 9.08 -15.00
CA GLY A 53 2.99 9.35 -14.92
C GLY A 53 2.07 8.31 -15.56
N SER A 54 2.58 7.20 -16.09
CA SER A 54 1.75 6.18 -16.79
C SER A 54 0.71 5.51 -15.88
N CYS A 55 1.02 5.39 -14.60
CA CYS A 55 0.16 4.80 -13.57
C CYS A 55 -0.82 5.82 -12.94
N LEU A 56 -0.71 7.12 -13.23
CA LEU A 56 -1.63 8.14 -12.67
C LEU A 56 -3.14 7.86 -12.85
N PRO A 57 -3.63 7.43 -14.02
CA PRO A 57 -5.05 7.07 -14.16
C PRO A 57 -5.43 5.89 -13.25
N GLU A 58 -4.54 4.92 -13.10
CA GLU A 58 -4.75 3.74 -12.27
C GLU A 58 -4.72 4.09 -10.78
N LEU A 59 -3.80 4.96 -10.34
CA LEU A 59 -3.76 5.51 -8.98
C LEU A 59 -5.08 6.21 -8.62
N LYS A 60 -5.59 7.08 -9.49
CA LYS A 60 -6.85 7.80 -9.24
C LYS A 60 -8.02 6.84 -9.12
N ALA A 61 -8.09 5.85 -9.99
CA ALA A 61 -9.10 4.82 -9.91
C ALA A 61 -8.97 4.01 -8.61
N LEU A 62 -7.75 3.68 -8.19
CA LEU A 62 -7.48 2.94 -6.95
C LEU A 62 -8.00 3.70 -5.72
N ILE A 63 -7.70 5.00 -5.62
CA ILE A 63 -8.15 5.87 -4.53
C ILE A 63 -9.67 6.02 -4.54
N ALA A 64 -10.28 6.21 -5.71
CA ALA A 64 -11.74 6.30 -5.82
C ALA A 64 -12.46 5.00 -5.38
N GLN A 65 -11.82 3.84 -5.60
CA GLN A 65 -12.33 2.54 -5.16
C GLN A 65 -12.07 2.27 -3.67
N ASN A 66 -11.01 2.84 -3.10
CA ASN A 66 -10.60 2.64 -1.70
C ASN A 66 -10.49 4.00 -1.01
N PRO A 67 -11.61 4.73 -0.85
CA PRO A 67 -11.57 5.99 -0.12
C PRO A 67 -11.19 5.73 1.35
N PRO A 68 -10.42 6.63 2.00
CA PRO A 68 -10.07 6.51 3.41
C PRO A 68 -11.32 6.71 4.27
N SER A 69 -12.09 5.64 4.41
CA SER A 69 -13.27 5.57 5.26
C SER A 69 -12.75 5.43 6.68
N ALA A 70 -13.10 6.37 7.56
CA ALA A 70 -12.47 6.65 8.85
C ALA A 70 -12.49 5.51 9.91
N GLU A 71 -12.81 4.27 9.54
CA GLU A 71 -13.04 3.16 10.47
C GLU A 71 -12.01 2.01 10.37
N SER A 72 -11.20 1.92 9.31
CA SER A 72 -10.21 0.84 9.17
C SER A 72 -8.91 1.14 9.90
N ALA A 73 -8.97 1.12 11.23
CA ALA A 73 -7.83 0.77 12.05
C ALA A 73 -7.49 -0.70 11.77
N THR A 74 -6.64 -0.96 10.77
CA THR A 74 -6.01 -2.27 10.64
C THR A 74 -5.08 -2.44 11.83
N SER A 75 -5.64 -3.10 12.84
CA SER A 75 -4.97 -3.67 13.99
C SER A 75 -3.59 -4.24 13.57
N PRO A 76 -2.49 -3.85 14.25
CA PRO A 76 -1.23 -4.56 14.16
C PRO A 76 -1.38 -5.92 14.87
N ALA A 77 -2.16 -6.82 14.27
CA ALA A 77 -2.38 -8.17 14.77
C ALA A 77 -1.86 -9.16 13.74
N GLN A 78 -0.54 -9.31 13.71
CA GLN A 78 0.02 -10.65 13.85
C GLN A 78 1.00 -10.63 15.01
N ALA A 79 0.45 -10.35 16.20
CA ALA A 79 1.05 -10.73 17.46
C ALA A 79 0.75 -12.22 17.70
N SER A 80 1.80 -12.95 18.05
CA SER A 80 1.80 -13.86 19.21
C SER A 80 0.95 -15.15 19.19
N ILE A 81 1.69 -16.28 19.27
CA ILE A 81 1.44 -17.45 20.15
C ILE A 81 0.37 -18.45 19.68
N GLU A 82 0.78 -19.62 19.17
CA GLU A 82 0.24 -20.92 19.62
C GLU A 82 1.22 -22.08 19.27
N ASP A 83 1.61 -22.84 20.32
CA ASP A 83 2.50 -24.04 20.50
C ASP A 83 3.78 -24.22 19.64
#